data_AF-A0A165KDZ3-F1
#
_entry.id   AF-A0A165KDZ3-F1
#
_cell.length_a   1.000
_cell.length_b   1.000
_cell.length_c   1.000
_cell.angle_alpha   90.00
_cell.angle_beta   90.00
_cell.angle_gamma   90.00
#
_symmetry.space_group_name_H-M   'P 1'
#
loop_
_entity.id
_entity.type
_entity.pdbx_description
1 polymer ?
#
loop_
_entity_poly.entity_id
_entity_poly.type
_entity_poly.pdbx_seq_one_letter_code
_entity_poly.pdbx_strand_id
1 'polypeptide(L)'
;MKKLIIMLVALSFIVMGCSQSTSSDEKSEKKESAQTEKKDDSKKEEATKDESKEEADKEDTAKKEEPKKDLSDAEKQEALITYINDDVRKIADYETEAVMALQGVSGENYTNDEEMYEVLTKEVIPTYEKAVDTAENIETPFDELEPMTAKLKDIVATYHEALMLQKEGIEKQDVSLIEESNAVAQEYLLAAQEYHMAMSDLAKKYNVDYQPDNQQFSN
;
A
#
# COMPACT_ATOMS: atom_id res chain seq x y z
N MET A 1 9.25 -3.95 -34.94
CA MET A 1 8.49 -3.50 -33.76
C MET A 1 7.52 -4.61 -33.39
N LYS A 2 7.78 -5.34 -32.30
CA LYS A 2 6.83 -6.30 -31.75
C LYS A 2 5.95 -5.51 -30.78
N LYS A 3 4.62 -5.53 -30.98
CA LYS A 3 3.71 -4.97 -29.99
C LYS A 3 3.72 -5.92 -28.79
N LEU A 4 4.12 -5.44 -27.61
CA LEU A 4 3.71 -6.12 -26.38
C LEU A 4 2.19 -5.96 -26.29
N ILE A 5 1.49 -7.06 -26.00
CA ILE A 5 0.08 -7.03 -25.61
C ILE A 5 0.12 -7.18 -24.11
N ILE A 6 0.06 -6.06 -23.39
CA ILE A 6 -0.12 -6.07 -21.93
C ILE A 6 -1.57 -6.52 -21.69
N MET A 7 -1.74 -7.80 -21.36
CA MET A 7 -3.02 -8.29 -20.83
C MET A 7 -3.12 -7.89 -19.37
N LEU A 8 -3.58 -6.66 -19.16
CA LEU A 8 -4.09 -6.19 -17.88
C LEU A 8 -5.24 -7.13 -17.48
N VAL A 9 -5.07 -7.84 -16.36
CA VAL A 9 -6.03 -8.85 -15.91
C VAL A 9 -7.28 -8.12 -15.41
N ALA A 10 -8.29 -7.99 -16.27
CA ALA A 10 -9.61 -7.53 -15.87
C ALA A 10 -10.16 -8.48 -14.80
N LEU A 11 -10.21 -8.00 -13.55
CA LEU A 11 -10.58 -8.80 -12.38
C LEU A 11 -12.11 -9.01 -12.33
N SER A 12 -12.60 -9.77 -13.30
CA SER A 12 -14.01 -10.16 -13.41
C SER A 12 -14.40 -11.01 -12.20
N PHE A 13 -15.05 -10.38 -11.21
CA PHE A 13 -15.61 -11.09 -10.06
C PHE A 13 -16.68 -12.08 -10.53
N ILE A 14 -16.29 -13.35 -10.69
CA ILE A 14 -17.23 -14.45 -10.87
C ILE A 14 -18.04 -14.57 -9.58
N VAL A 15 -19.32 -14.22 -9.67
CA VAL A 15 -20.29 -14.39 -8.58
C VAL A 15 -20.56 -15.88 -8.39
N MET A 16 -19.65 -16.59 -7.71
CA MET A 16 -19.86 -17.98 -7.28
C MET A 16 -20.87 -18.01 -6.13
N GLY A 17 -22.15 -17.96 -6.49
CA GLY A 17 -23.23 -18.29 -5.57
C GLY A 17 -23.08 -19.73 -5.07
N CYS A 18 -22.97 -19.92 -3.76
CA CYS A 18 -23.04 -21.24 -3.16
C CYS A 18 -24.43 -21.86 -3.40
N SER A 19 -24.46 -22.98 -4.12
CA SER A 19 -25.53 -23.96 -3.95
C SER A 19 -24.96 -25.38 -4.03
N GLN A 20 -25.62 -26.29 -3.32
CA GLN A 20 -24.99 -27.41 -2.66
C GLN A 20 -25.53 -28.74 -3.21
N SER A 21 -24.65 -29.63 -3.69
CA SER A 21 -24.73 -31.08 -3.38
C SER A 21 -23.59 -31.88 -4.04
N THR A 22 -23.03 -32.80 -3.26
CA THR A 22 -21.97 -33.73 -3.60
C THR A 22 -22.51 -35.07 -4.11
N SER A 23 -21.83 -35.74 -5.04
CA SER A 23 -21.30 -37.13 -4.84
C SER A 23 -20.83 -37.77 -6.15
N SER A 24 -19.59 -38.28 -6.16
CA SER A 24 -19.19 -39.57 -6.77
C SER A 24 -17.72 -39.85 -6.47
N ASP A 25 -17.42 -41.05 -5.98
CA ASP A 25 -16.10 -41.54 -5.61
C ASP A 25 -15.25 -42.03 -6.81
N GLU A 26 -13.91 -41.93 -6.74
CA GLU A 26 -12.98 -43.06 -6.49
C GLU A 26 -11.49 -42.73 -6.83
N LYS A 27 -10.65 -42.70 -5.78
CA LYS A 27 -9.52 -43.63 -5.56
C LYS A 27 -8.26 -43.69 -6.48
N SER A 28 -7.11 -43.71 -5.80
CA SER A 28 -5.78 -44.26 -6.19
C SER A 28 -4.99 -43.51 -7.29
N GLU A 29 -3.65 -43.58 -7.37
CA GLU A 29 -2.67 -44.34 -6.57
C GLU A 29 -1.32 -43.59 -6.42
N LYS A 30 -0.50 -44.09 -5.49
CA LYS A 30 0.84 -43.61 -5.11
C LYS A 30 1.92 -43.97 -6.15
N LYS A 31 2.89 -43.09 -6.41
CA LYS A 31 4.27 -43.55 -6.73
C LYS A 31 5.39 -42.56 -6.38
N GLU A 32 6.58 -43.12 -6.28
CA GLU A 32 7.70 -42.66 -5.46
C GLU A 32 9.02 -42.99 -6.19
N SER A 33 9.93 -42.01 -6.32
CA SER A 33 11.38 -42.17 -6.55
C SER A 33 12.02 -40.77 -6.47
N ALA A 34 12.84 -40.36 -5.50
CA ALA A 34 14.01 -40.95 -4.84
C ALA A 34 15.35 -40.72 -5.59
N GLN A 35 16.11 -39.72 -5.10
CA GLN A 35 17.58 -39.59 -5.06
C GLN A 35 18.34 -39.48 -6.43
N THR A 36 19.56 -38.92 -6.53
CA THR A 36 20.70 -38.89 -5.57
C THR A 36 21.69 -37.75 -5.95
N GLU A 37 22.26 -37.05 -4.94
CA GLU A 37 23.68 -36.62 -4.73
C GLU A 37 24.64 -36.25 -5.93
N LYS A 38 25.73 -35.46 -5.82
CA LYS A 38 26.51 -34.86 -4.70
C LYS A 38 27.55 -33.81 -5.21
N LYS A 39 27.96 -32.86 -4.33
CA LYS A 39 29.34 -32.38 -3.97
C LYS A 39 30.43 -32.15 -5.06
N ASP A 40 31.56 -31.47 -4.83
CA ASP A 40 32.29 -30.76 -3.73
C ASP A 40 33.32 -29.85 -4.47
N ASP A 41 34.06 -28.86 -3.95
CA ASP A 41 34.23 -28.11 -2.68
C ASP A 41 35.15 -26.90 -3.02
N SER A 42 35.38 -25.93 -2.10
CA SER A 42 36.58 -25.04 -2.06
C SER A 42 36.75 -23.89 -3.09
N LYS A 43 37.50 -22.77 -2.88
CA LYS A 43 38.26 -22.10 -1.77
C LYS A 43 38.76 -20.71 -2.29
N LYS A 44 39.30 -19.71 -1.56
CA LYS A 44 39.52 -19.34 -0.12
C LYS A 44 39.98 -17.85 -0.08
N GLU A 45 39.61 -17.07 0.95
CA GLU A 45 40.38 -15.89 1.49
C GLU A 45 40.70 -14.69 0.54
N GLU A 46 41.08 -13.46 0.95
CA GLU A 46 41.42 -12.75 2.22
C GLU A 46 40.94 -11.27 2.01
N ALA A 47 40.28 -10.57 2.95
CA ALA A 47 40.77 -9.88 4.15
C ALA A 47 41.69 -8.63 3.96
N THR A 48 41.11 -7.43 4.09
CA THR A 48 41.63 -6.16 4.68
C THR A 48 40.42 -5.23 4.78
N LYS A 49 39.93 -4.80 5.95
CA LYS A 49 40.54 -4.01 7.04
C LYS A 49 41.10 -2.66 6.58
N ASP A 50 40.32 -1.61 6.76
CA ASP A 50 40.82 -0.33 7.23
C ASP A 50 39.81 0.30 8.22
N GLU A 51 40.33 1.05 9.19
CA GLU A 51 39.58 1.68 10.30
C GLU A 51 39.71 3.21 10.15
N SER A 52 38.64 3.91 9.82
CA SER A 52 38.55 5.37 10.00
C SER A 52 37.33 5.73 10.85
N LYS A 53 37.64 6.15 12.07
CA LYS A 53 36.70 6.56 13.12
C LYS A 53 36.67 8.08 13.14
N GLU A 54 35.61 8.69 12.65
CA GLU A 54 35.39 10.12 12.76
C GLU A 54 34.14 10.40 13.60
N GLU A 55 34.35 11.01 14.76
CA GLU A 55 33.32 11.41 15.70
C GLU A 55 32.95 12.87 15.40
N ALA A 56 31.68 13.14 15.09
CA ALA A 56 31.13 14.50 15.05
C ALA A 56 29.67 14.47 15.53
N ASP A 57 29.33 15.48 16.34
CA ASP A 57 28.14 15.67 17.16
C ASP A 57 26.85 14.88 16.85
N LYS A 58 26.42 14.11 17.86
CA LYS A 58 25.00 13.94 18.15
C LYS A 58 24.50 15.20 18.85
N GLU A 59 23.89 16.11 18.10
CA GLU A 59 23.06 17.16 18.68
C GLU A 59 21.76 16.49 19.20
N ASP A 60 21.81 16.03 20.45
CA ASP A 60 20.67 15.46 21.19
C ASP A 60 19.63 16.56 21.48
N THR A 61 18.94 16.97 20.42
CA THR A 61 17.74 17.79 20.51
C THR A 61 16.62 16.89 20.98
N ALA A 62 16.63 16.58 22.28
CA ALA A 62 15.53 15.95 22.97
C ALA A 62 14.29 16.85 22.79
N LYS A 63 13.51 16.57 21.74
CA LYS A 63 12.22 17.19 21.47
C LYS A 63 11.37 16.86 22.69
N LYS A 64 11.24 17.85 23.55
CA LYS A 64 10.54 17.75 24.82
C LYS A 64 9.07 17.54 24.47
N GLU A 65 8.67 16.27 24.39
CA GLU A 65 7.27 15.89 24.27
C GLU A 65 6.54 16.56 25.43
N GLU A 66 5.73 17.57 25.10
CA GLU A 66 4.82 18.11 26.08
C GLU A 66 3.88 16.97 26.48
N PRO A 67 3.61 16.78 27.79
CA PRO A 67 2.76 15.68 28.23
C PRO A 67 1.40 15.84 27.55
N LYS A 68 1.08 14.92 26.63
CA LYS A 68 -0.21 14.87 25.95
C LYS A 68 -1.28 14.95 27.03
N LYS A 69 -2.04 16.04 27.00
CA LYS A 69 -3.11 16.30 27.96
C LYS A 69 -4.07 15.12 27.88
N ASP A 70 -4.35 14.48 29.02
CA ASP A 70 -5.41 13.47 29.10
C ASP A 70 -6.75 14.13 28.72
N LEU A 71 -7.16 13.92 27.47
CA LEU A 71 -8.40 14.43 26.90
C LEU A 71 -9.58 13.63 27.45
N SER A 72 -10.64 14.32 27.85
CA SER A 72 -11.92 13.68 28.18
C SER A 72 -12.52 12.98 26.96
N ASP A 73 -13.42 12.01 27.17
CA ASP A 73 -14.02 11.27 26.06
C ASP A 73 -14.79 12.17 25.07
N ALA A 74 -15.32 13.31 25.54
CA ALA A 74 -15.96 14.31 24.68
C ALA A 74 -14.94 15.08 23.83
N GLU A 75 -13.80 15.49 24.41
CA GLU A 75 -12.70 16.11 23.66
C GLU A 75 -12.07 15.13 22.66
N LYS A 76 -11.95 13.84 23.01
CA LYS A 76 -11.51 12.78 22.09
C LYS A 76 -12.49 12.54 20.95
N GLN A 77 -13.80 12.56 21.23
CA GLN A 77 -14.85 12.46 20.20
C GLN A 77 -14.74 13.62 19.19
N GLU A 78 -14.63 14.86 19.67
CA GLU A 78 -14.51 16.04 18.81
C GLU A 78 -13.20 16.01 17.99
N ALA A 79 -12.08 15.66 18.62
CA ALA A 79 -10.80 15.49 17.94
C ALA A 79 -10.82 14.38 16.87
N LEU A 80 -11.50 13.26 17.12
CA LEU A 80 -11.67 12.18 16.14
C LEU A 80 -12.51 12.63 14.93
N ILE A 81 -13.56 13.43 15.16
CA ILE A 81 -14.40 14.00 14.09
C ILE A 81 -13.58 14.96 13.21
N THR A 82 -12.76 15.83 13.80
CA THR A 82 -11.85 16.72 13.06
C THR A 82 -10.83 15.91 12.25
N TYR A 83 -10.14 14.95 12.89
CA TYR A 83 -9.16 14.10 12.22
C TYR A 83 -9.73 13.39 10.98
N ILE A 84 -10.94 12.82 11.08
CA ILE A 84 -11.59 12.14 9.96
C ILE A 84 -11.99 13.13 8.85
N ASN A 85 -12.64 14.24 9.22
CA ASN A 85 -13.27 15.14 8.25
C ASN A 85 -12.33 16.16 7.60
N ASP A 86 -11.22 16.48 8.24
CA ASP A 86 -10.28 17.49 7.75
C ASP A 86 -8.96 16.83 7.29
N ASP A 87 -8.28 16.09 8.16
CA ASP A 87 -6.96 15.52 7.86
C ASP A 87 -7.05 14.30 6.92
N VAL A 88 -7.79 13.26 7.30
CA VAL A 88 -7.94 12.03 6.51
C VAL A 88 -8.66 12.29 5.19
N ARG A 89 -9.71 13.12 5.19
CA ARG A 89 -10.43 13.46 3.95
C ARG A 89 -9.52 14.18 2.94
N LYS A 90 -8.64 15.07 3.38
CA LYS A 90 -7.72 15.78 2.47
C LYS A 90 -6.73 14.82 1.79
N ILE A 91 -6.31 13.75 2.47
CA ILE A 91 -5.54 12.66 1.85
C ILE A 91 -6.42 11.97 0.80
N ALA A 92 -7.60 11.50 1.19
CA ALA A 92 -8.51 10.76 0.30
C ALA A 92 -8.92 11.57 -0.94
N ASP A 93 -9.05 12.90 -0.86
CA ASP A 93 -9.29 13.79 -2.00
C ASP A 93 -8.15 13.68 -3.04
N TYR A 94 -6.88 13.71 -2.59
CA TYR A 94 -5.71 13.54 -3.48
C TYR A 94 -5.57 12.10 -4.01
N GLU A 95 -5.84 11.09 -3.18
CA GLU A 95 -5.83 9.70 -3.62
C GLU A 95 -6.90 9.46 -4.70
N THR A 96 -8.09 10.04 -4.54
CA THR A 96 -9.18 9.96 -5.53
C THR A 96 -8.80 10.66 -6.83
N GLU A 97 -8.23 11.86 -6.78
CA GLU A 97 -7.74 12.57 -7.97
C GLU A 97 -6.69 11.75 -8.73
N ALA A 98 -5.71 11.17 -8.03
CA ALA A 98 -4.65 10.34 -8.61
C ALA A 98 -5.18 9.02 -9.19
N VAL A 99 -6.03 8.29 -8.46
CA VAL A 99 -6.61 7.02 -8.91
C VAL A 99 -7.53 7.23 -10.11
N MET A 100 -8.35 8.29 -10.14
CA MET A 100 -9.18 8.62 -11.30
C MET A 100 -8.34 8.93 -12.55
N ALA A 101 -7.22 9.65 -12.41
CA ALA A 101 -6.30 9.88 -13.51
C ALA A 101 -5.66 8.57 -14.02
N LEU A 102 -5.23 7.69 -13.11
CA LEU A 102 -4.67 6.38 -13.46
C LEU A 102 -5.69 5.45 -14.13
N GLN A 103 -6.94 5.43 -13.66
CA GLN A 103 -8.04 4.70 -14.28
C GLN A 103 -8.31 5.17 -15.72
N GLY A 104 -8.06 6.44 -16.03
CA GLY A 104 -8.19 7.02 -17.37
C GLY A 104 -7.24 6.45 -18.43
N VAL A 105 -6.13 5.81 -18.03
CA VAL A 105 -5.10 5.24 -18.93
C VAL A 105 -4.77 3.77 -18.65
N SER A 106 -5.53 3.11 -17.78
CA SER A 106 -5.31 1.72 -17.35
C SER A 106 -6.56 0.86 -17.57
N GLY A 107 -6.45 -0.45 -17.28
CA GLY A 107 -7.55 -1.39 -17.48
C GLY A 107 -8.07 -1.39 -18.93
N GLU A 108 -9.38 -1.20 -19.09
CA GLU A 108 -10.04 -1.10 -20.40
C GLU A 108 -9.67 0.17 -21.18
N ASN A 109 -9.15 1.20 -20.50
CA ASN A 109 -8.72 2.46 -21.10
C ASN A 109 -7.24 2.47 -21.52
N TYR A 110 -6.49 1.37 -21.30
CA TYR A 110 -5.09 1.30 -21.70
C TYR A 110 -4.92 1.28 -23.23
N THR A 111 -4.29 2.32 -23.78
CA THR A 111 -3.90 2.38 -25.20
C THR A 111 -2.48 1.85 -25.43
N ASN A 112 -1.51 2.37 -24.67
CA ASN A 112 -0.08 2.16 -24.86
C ASN A 112 0.75 2.69 -23.67
N ASP A 113 2.01 2.26 -23.58
CA ASP A 113 2.95 2.60 -22.51
C ASP A 113 3.36 4.09 -22.47
N GLU A 114 3.42 4.78 -23.61
CA GLU A 114 3.84 6.19 -23.67
C GLU A 114 2.79 7.10 -23.03
N GLU A 115 1.50 6.85 -23.32
CA GLU A 115 0.36 7.55 -22.73
C GLU A 115 0.21 7.25 -21.24
N MET A 116 0.33 5.97 -20.84
CA MET A 116 0.32 5.59 -19.42
C MET A 116 1.46 6.24 -18.64
N TYR A 117 2.68 6.22 -19.19
CA TYR A 117 3.84 6.85 -18.57
C TYR A 117 3.71 8.38 -18.46
N GLU A 118 3.16 9.03 -19.49
CA GLU A 118 2.91 10.47 -19.48
C GLU A 118 1.96 10.88 -18.36
N VAL A 119 0.80 10.21 -18.23
CA VAL A 119 -0.18 10.50 -17.17
C VAL A 119 0.37 10.12 -15.78
N LEU A 120 1.04 8.97 -15.67
CA LEU A 120 1.64 8.51 -14.41
C LEU A 120 2.68 9.51 -13.86
N THR A 121 3.52 10.08 -14.74
CA THR A 121 4.60 11.00 -14.35
C THR A 121 4.20 12.47 -14.23
N LYS A 122 3.16 12.92 -14.94
CA LYS A 122 2.73 14.34 -14.94
C LYS A 122 1.53 14.63 -14.05
N GLU A 123 0.70 13.63 -13.77
CA GLU A 123 -0.57 13.80 -13.06
C GLU A 123 -0.65 12.90 -11.83
N VAL A 124 -0.57 11.57 -12.01
CA VAL A 124 -0.83 10.60 -10.92
C VAL A 124 0.18 10.72 -9.79
N ILE A 125 1.48 10.55 -10.06
CA ILE A 125 2.53 10.62 -9.02
C ILE A 125 2.57 12.02 -8.38
N PRO A 126 2.64 13.14 -9.12
CA PRO A 126 2.67 14.48 -8.52
C PRO A 126 1.41 14.87 -7.72
N THR A 127 0.27 14.23 -7.97
CA THR A 127 -0.92 14.39 -7.11
C THR A 127 -0.87 13.46 -5.90
N TYR A 128 -0.41 12.22 -6.06
CA TYR A 128 -0.29 11.27 -4.96
C TYR A 128 0.83 11.63 -3.97
N GLU A 129 1.91 12.27 -4.43
CA GLU A 129 2.93 12.90 -3.56
C GLU A 129 2.31 13.91 -2.57
N LYS A 130 1.23 14.62 -2.94
CA LYS A 130 0.50 15.51 -2.02
C LYS A 130 -0.26 14.73 -0.93
N ALA A 131 -0.68 13.51 -1.24
CA ALA A 131 -1.30 12.59 -0.28
C ALA A 131 -0.26 12.10 0.73
N VAL A 132 0.92 11.67 0.24
CA VAL A 132 2.09 11.31 1.06
C VAL A 132 2.52 12.46 1.97
N ASP A 133 2.80 13.65 1.40
CA ASP A 133 3.17 14.86 2.14
C ASP A 133 2.12 15.21 3.22
N THR A 134 0.83 15.10 2.89
CA THR A 134 -0.24 15.37 3.86
C THR A 134 -0.23 14.32 4.97
N ALA A 135 -0.12 13.03 4.64
CA ALA A 135 -0.09 11.93 5.60
C ALA A 135 1.11 12.02 6.54
N GLU A 136 2.32 12.23 6.03
CA GLU A 136 3.53 12.37 6.85
C GLU A 136 3.39 13.47 7.91
N ASN A 137 2.78 14.60 7.53
CA ASN A 137 2.61 15.77 8.39
C ASN A 137 1.36 15.74 9.29
N ILE A 138 0.52 14.69 9.26
CA ILE A 138 -0.57 14.53 10.24
C ILE A 138 0.00 14.39 11.67
N GLU A 139 -0.53 15.19 12.59
CA GLU A 139 -0.35 15.04 14.03
C GLU A 139 -1.45 14.16 14.63
N THR A 140 -1.10 13.23 15.52
CA THR A 140 -2.08 12.39 16.21
C THR A 140 -2.69 13.15 17.40
N PRO A 141 -4.03 13.35 17.48
CA PRO A 141 -4.65 14.14 18.55
C PRO A 141 -4.67 13.47 19.93
N PHE A 142 -4.66 12.13 20.00
CA PHE A 142 -4.67 11.36 21.25
C PHE A 142 -4.10 9.94 21.07
N ASP A 143 -3.54 9.37 22.15
CA ASP A 143 -2.76 8.12 22.10
C ASP A 143 -3.49 6.90 21.51
N GLU A 144 -4.80 6.81 21.69
CA GLU A 144 -5.58 5.69 21.13
C GLU A 144 -5.71 5.76 19.60
N LEU A 145 -5.45 6.92 18.99
CA LEU A 145 -5.47 7.09 17.53
C LEU A 145 -4.11 6.81 16.88
N GLU A 146 -3.00 6.81 17.65
CA GLU A 146 -1.64 6.61 17.15
C GLU A 146 -1.48 5.38 16.23
N PRO A 147 -2.03 4.19 16.56
CA PRO A 147 -1.85 3.03 15.69
C PRO A 147 -2.53 3.21 14.33
N MET A 148 -3.63 3.95 14.27
CA MET A 148 -4.37 4.23 13.03
C MET A 148 -3.69 5.34 12.23
N THR A 149 -3.15 6.37 12.89
CA THR A 149 -2.35 7.40 12.22
C THR A 149 -1.05 6.83 11.64
N ALA A 150 -0.35 5.95 12.36
CA ALA A 150 0.81 5.23 11.83
C ALA A 150 0.43 4.35 10.63
N LYS A 151 -0.60 3.50 10.78
CA LYS A 151 -1.11 2.63 9.71
C LYS A 151 -1.51 3.42 8.45
N LEU A 152 -2.11 4.60 8.60
CA LEU A 152 -2.46 5.48 7.48
C LEU A 152 -1.22 5.99 6.73
N LYS A 153 -0.17 6.41 7.44
CA LYS A 153 1.11 6.83 6.82
C LYS A 153 1.75 5.68 6.05
N ASP A 154 1.77 4.48 6.64
CA ASP A 154 2.28 3.27 5.98
C ASP A 154 1.49 2.93 4.70
N ILE A 155 0.15 2.93 4.76
CA ILE A 155 -0.75 2.67 3.63
C ILE A 155 -0.45 3.60 2.45
N VAL A 156 -0.39 4.90 2.70
CA VAL A 156 -0.15 5.91 1.66
C VAL A 156 1.26 5.76 1.08
N ALA A 157 2.27 5.49 1.91
CA ALA A 157 3.63 5.20 1.43
C ALA A 157 3.68 3.94 0.54
N THR A 158 2.97 2.87 0.90
CA THR A 158 2.90 1.61 0.12
C THR A 158 2.30 1.83 -1.28
N TYR A 159 1.21 2.60 -1.42
CA TYR A 159 0.67 2.83 -2.76
C TYR A 159 1.57 3.75 -3.60
N HIS A 160 2.25 4.72 -2.98
CA HIS A 160 3.25 5.52 -3.67
C HIS A 160 4.42 4.65 -4.20
N GLU A 161 4.88 3.67 -3.42
CA GLU A 161 5.86 2.67 -3.86
C GLU A 161 5.34 1.87 -5.08
N ALA A 162 4.09 1.41 -5.05
CA ALA A 162 3.47 0.73 -6.20
C ALA A 162 3.46 1.60 -7.47
N LEU A 163 3.13 2.89 -7.37
CA LEU A 163 3.16 3.84 -8.50
C LEU A 163 4.58 4.04 -9.04
N MET A 164 5.58 4.12 -8.16
CA MET A 164 6.99 4.27 -8.54
C MET A 164 7.54 3.02 -9.23
N LEU A 165 7.21 1.82 -8.73
CA LEU A 165 7.51 0.55 -9.40
C LEU A 165 6.83 0.44 -10.77
N GLN A 166 5.58 0.88 -10.89
CA GLN A 166 4.86 0.89 -12.18
C GLN A 166 5.59 1.77 -13.21
N LYS A 167 5.97 2.99 -12.79
CA LYS A 167 6.73 3.92 -13.61
C LYS A 167 8.05 3.32 -14.08
N GLU A 168 8.82 2.75 -13.16
CA GLU A 168 10.12 2.15 -13.45
C GLU A 168 10.00 0.93 -14.40
N GLY A 169 8.97 0.10 -14.20
CA GLY A 169 8.64 -1.02 -15.09
C GLY A 169 8.30 -0.57 -16.51
N ILE A 170 7.55 0.53 -16.68
CA ILE A 170 7.26 1.09 -18.00
C ILE A 170 8.52 1.65 -18.66
N GLU A 171 9.30 2.47 -17.93
CA GLU A 171 10.56 3.07 -18.41
C GLU A 171 11.57 2.02 -18.90
N LYS A 172 11.71 0.93 -18.13
CA LYS A 172 12.67 -0.16 -18.42
C LYS A 172 12.10 -1.23 -19.34
N GLN A 173 10.80 -1.20 -19.63
CA GLN A 173 10.06 -2.28 -20.28
C GLN A 173 10.22 -3.62 -19.53
N ASP A 174 10.25 -3.55 -18.19
CA ASP A 174 10.47 -4.67 -17.29
C ASP A 174 9.14 -5.11 -16.67
N VAL A 175 8.64 -6.26 -17.15
CA VAL A 175 7.38 -6.85 -16.69
C VAL A 175 7.45 -7.27 -15.22
N SER A 176 8.63 -7.60 -14.68
CA SER A 176 8.75 -8.03 -13.28
C SER A 176 8.47 -6.89 -12.30
N LEU A 177 8.89 -5.66 -12.62
CA LEU A 177 8.54 -4.46 -11.84
C LEU A 177 7.05 -4.11 -11.93
N ILE A 178 6.40 -4.42 -13.06
CA ILE A 178 4.94 -4.28 -13.19
C ILE A 178 4.20 -5.34 -12.34
N GLU A 179 4.68 -6.58 -12.32
CA GLU A 179 4.13 -7.63 -11.45
C GLU A 179 4.34 -7.30 -9.96
N GLU A 180 5.50 -6.75 -9.58
CA GLU A 180 5.81 -6.28 -8.23
C GLU A 180 4.94 -5.09 -7.82
N SER A 181 4.82 -4.07 -8.67
CA SER A 181 3.89 -2.94 -8.49
C SER A 181 2.45 -3.40 -8.21
N ASN A 182 1.94 -4.36 -9.00
CA ASN A 182 0.61 -4.93 -8.78
C ASN A 182 0.51 -5.67 -7.44
N ALA A 183 1.56 -6.35 -6.99
CA ALA A 183 1.58 -7.01 -5.68
C ALA A 183 1.53 -5.99 -4.54
N VAL A 184 2.39 -4.96 -4.57
CA VAL A 184 2.41 -3.86 -3.59
C VAL A 184 1.06 -3.11 -3.56
N ALA A 185 0.43 -2.91 -4.72
CA ALA A 185 -0.92 -2.35 -4.78
C ALA A 185 -1.98 -3.24 -4.08
N GLN A 186 -1.86 -4.58 -4.13
CA GLN A 186 -2.75 -5.46 -3.36
C GLN A 186 -2.48 -5.40 -1.85
N GLU A 187 -1.22 -5.22 -1.43
CA GLU A 187 -0.87 -5.02 -0.02
C GLU A 187 -1.49 -3.72 0.53
N TYR A 188 -1.45 -2.63 -0.25
CA TYR A 188 -2.18 -1.40 0.04
C TYR A 188 -3.70 -1.65 0.26
N LEU A 189 -4.37 -2.39 -0.63
CA LEU A 189 -5.82 -2.68 -0.50
C LEU A 189 -6.16 -3.40 0.80
N LEU A 190 -5.35 -4.42 1.15
CA LEU A 190 -5.52 -5.18 2.38
C LEU A 190 -5.28 -4.31 3.62
N ALA A 191 -4.21 -3.50 3.61
CA ALA A 191 -3.88 -2.60 4.70
C ALA A 191 -4.95 -1.50 4.90
N ALA A 192 -5.48 -0.94 3.80
CA ALA A 192 -6.58 0.02 3.82
C ALA A 192 -7.87 -0.60 4.41
N GLN A 193 -8.20 -1.83 4.04
CA GLN A 193 -9.33 -2.56 4.63
C GLN A 193 -9.14 -2.74 6.16
N GLU A 194 -7.96 -3.13 6.62
CA GLU A 194 -7.63 -3.25 8.04
C GLU A 194 -7.75 -1.91 8.79
N TYR A 195 -7.25 -0.82 8.20
CA TYR A 195 -7.37 0.53 8.74
C TYR A 195 -8.84 0.96 8.90
N HIS A 196 -9.67 0.76 7.88
CA HIS A 196 -11.09 1.09 7.95
C HIS A 196 -11.85 0.26 9.01
N MET A 197 -11.48 -1.00 9.22
CA MET A 197 -12.04 -1.81 10.32
C MET A 197 -11.63 -1.26 11.69
N ALA A 198 -10.35 -0.92 11.89
CA ALA A 198 -9.86 -0.36 13.15
C ALA A 198 -10.47 1.02 13.45
N MET A 199 -10.57 1.90 12.44
CA MET A 199 -11.23 3.20 12.55
C MET A 199 -12.72 3.07 12.86
N SER A 200 -13.41 2.09 12.27
CA SER A 200 -14.82 1.78 12.57
C SER A 200 -15.01 1.42 14.04
N ASP A 201 -14.11 0.64 14.64
CA ASP A 201 -14.22 0.23 16.04
C ASP A 201 -13.85 1.35 17.02
N LEU A 202 -12.86 2.19 16.70
CA LEU A 202 -12.57 3.40 17.48
C LEU A 202 -13.72 4.42 17.40
N ALA A 203 -14.30 4.63 16.21
CA ALA A 203 -15.43 5.53 16.01
C ALA A 203 -16.66 5.09 16.82
N LYS A 204 -16.98 3.78 16.85
CA LYS A 204 -18.03 3.21 17.72
C LYS A 204 -17.80 3.51 19.20
N LYS A 205 -16.56 3.38 19.70
CA LYS A 205 -16.21 3.69 21.09
C LYS A 205 -16.57 5.15 21.46
N TYR A 206 -16.36 6.08 20.54
CA TYR A 206 -16.63 7.51 20.71
C TYR A 206 -18.00 7.96 20.15
N ASN A 207 -18.88 7.03 19.74
CA ASN A 207 -20.20 7.34 19.14
C ASN A 207 -20.10 8.29 17.93
N VAL A 208 -19.07 8.12 17.10
CA VAL A 208 -18.90 8.80 15.81
C VAL A 208 -19.46 7.90 14.71
N ASP A 209 -20.28 8.44 13.81
CA ASP A 209 -20.68 7.73 12.60
C ASP A 209 -19.52 7.78 11.59
N TYR A 210 -18.97 6.61 11.27
CA TYR A 210 -17.82 6.45 10.39
C TYR A 210 -18.20 5.60 9.20
N GLN A 211 -18.11 6.20 8.01
CA GLN A 211 -18.32 5.54 6.73
C GLN A 211 -17.02 5.68 5.92
N PRO A 212 -16.33 4.59 5.55
CA PRO A 212 -15.23 4.67 4.59
C PRO A 212 -15.78 5.07 3.22
N ASP A 213 -14.99 5.84 2.45
CA ASP A 213 -15.42 6.24 1.11
C ASP A 213 -15.22 5.09 0.12
N ASN A 214 -16.30 4.34 -0.12
CA ASN A 214 -16.27 3.07 -0.85
C ASN A 214 -16.12 3.22 -2.38
N GLN A 215 -15.91 4.43 -2.91
CA GLN A 215 -15.88 4.66 -4.36
C GLN A 215 -14.64 4.12 -5.08
N GLN A 216 -13.54 3.87 -4.36
CA GLN A 216 -12.25 3.49 -4.97
C GLN A 216 -12.22 2.08 -5.60
N PHE A 217 -13.12 1.16 -5.21
CA PHE A 217 -12.97 -0.28 -5.52
C PHE A 217 -14.21 -0.93 -6.15
N SER A 218 -15.15 -0.13 -6.69
CA SER A 218 -16.44 -0.61 -7.22
C SER A 218 -16.67 -0.23 -8.69
N ASN A 219 -15.76 -0.61 -9.59
CA ASN A 219 -15.98 -0.68 -11.04
C ASN A 219 -15.21 -1.86 -11.64
#